data_AF-C0EN84-F1
#
_entry.id   AF-C0EN84-F1
#
_cell.length_a   1.000
_cell.length_b   1.000
_cell.length_c   1.000
_cell.angle_alpha   90.00
_cell.angle_beta   90.00
_cell.angle_gamma   90.00
#
_symmetry.space_group_name_H-M   'P 1'
#
loop_
_entity.id
_entity.type
_entity.pdbx_description
1 polymer ?
#
loop_
_entity_poly.entity_id
_entity_poly.type
_entity_poly.pdbx_seq_one_letter_code
_entity_poly.pdbx_strand_id
1 'polypeptide(L)'
;MEMPKTHFDCIQYLRPELLIEAKKDVKELLNIDRKSPILSIDEYENRLNSYLEKVINDTLQVAADNIGVSLNFIKNNIDDLPEFFKNHLFALGSTINYEYHFIVNFLLAGRKTFFFSDAISQKLLYTEINVPAKEIQLPFFSCQLVFTEREIIDAFYTKALKDNPDLTVDYSCPISVFVTLFDDCDELDGRRIIFNSYHSKYPDTIFLMQKRELFLGNDWNLEQSLRTDWENLTPNNFGYGSFYNDGNISKLEDDLFYTDGLLFYRIILNAILYVISSKADFPKKESQIRKIEKKIANAKSFLKKERLNQETKAISSLDYFEVGLSEQQIILKNQHDNENSESVDYSRLDRKILRRFMVRGHWRNQRYGSGLTETKLIWIKPYIKGDELAEVINKPYVIKE
;
A
#
# COMPACT_ATOMS: atom_id res chain seq x y z
N MET A 1 1.19 -19.04 1.67
CA MET A 1 0.70 -18.00 2.57
C MET A 1 -0.81 -17.85 2.39
N GLU A 2 -1.55 -17.58 3.47
CA GLU A 2 -2.95 -17.14 3.38
C GLU A 2 -2.98 -15.63 3.57
N MET A 3 -3.78 -14.92 2.77
CA MET A 3 -3.84 -13.46 2.82
C MET A 3 -4.62 -13.00 4.06
N PRO A 4 -4.02 -12.16 4.93
CA PRO A 4 -4.72 -11.62 6.09
C PRO A 4 -5.86 -10.69 5.67
N LYS A 5 -6.79 -10.41 6.59
CA LYS A 5 -7.82 -9.38 6.40
C LYS A 5 -7.20 -8.05 5.98
N THR A 6 -7.77 -7.45 4.95
CA THR A 6 -7.29 -6.20 4.37
C THR A 6 -8.18 -5.01 4.77
N HIS A 7 -7.78 -3.80 4.39
CA HIS A 7 -8.64 -2.63 4.59
C HIS A 7 -9.99 -2.76 3.85
N PHE A 8 -10.04 -3.43 2.69
CA PHE A 8 -11.31 -3.71 2.01
C PHE A 8 -12.26 -4.57 2.87
N ASP A 9 -11.73 -5.54 3.63
CA ASP A 9 -12.53 -6.33 4.56
C ASP A 9 -13.00 -5.50 5.75
N CYS A 10 -12.21 -4.51 6.20
CA CYS A 10 -12.63 -3.57 7.25
C CYS A 10 -13.81 -2.72 6.77
N ILE A 11 -13.77 -2.20 5.53
CA ILE A 11 -14.88 -1.44 4.95
C ILE A 11 -16.15 -2.30 4.85
N GLN A 12 -16.03 -3.57 4.44
CA GLN A 12 -17.17 -4.48 4.39
C GLN A 12 -17.89 -4.60 5.74
N TYR A 13 -17.15 -4.49 6.84
CA TYR A 13 -17.69 -4.53 8.19
C TYR A 13 -18.16 -3.15 8.67
N LEU A 14 -17.31 -2.13 8.55
CA LEU A 14 -17.55 -0.77 9.06
C LEU A 14 -18.63 -0.02 8.27
N ARG A 15 -18.64 -0.18 6.94
CA ARG A 15 -19.45 0.62 6.01
C ARG A 15 -20.13 -0.27 4.96
N PRO A 16 -20.96 -1.24 5.37
CA PRO A 16 -21.61 -2.15 4.44
C PRO A 16 -22.54 -1.41 3.47
N GLU A 17 -23.20 -0.35 3.91
CA GLU A 17 -24.06 0.49 3.06
C GLU A 17 -23.27 1.24 1.99
N LEU A 18 -22.10 1.82 2.32
CA LEU A 18 -21.21 2.46 1.34
C LEU A 18 -20.87 1.49 0.21
N LEU A 19 -20.53 0.25 0.57
CA LEU A 19 -20.18 -0.78 -0.40
C LEU A 19 -21.39 -1.22 -1.24
N ILE A 20 -22.61 -1.19 -0.69
CA ILE A 20 -23.84 -1.47 -1.45
C ILE A 20 -24.06 -0.37 -2.49
N GLU A 21 -23.95 0.89 -2.11
CA GLU A 21 -24.14 2.01 -3.04
C GLU A 21 -23.06 2.02 -4.13
N ALA A 22 -21.78 1.89 -3.76
CA ALA A 22 -20.69 1.79 -4.74
C ALA A 22 -20.86 0.61 -5.73
N LYS A 23 -21.42 -0.52 -5.28
CA LYS A 23 -21.72 -1.65 -6.19
C LYS A 23 -22.85 -1.33 -7.18
N LYS A 24 -23.84 -0.53 -6.81
CA LYS A 24 -24.88 -0.07 -7.74
C LYS A 24 -24.28 0.85 -8.80
N ASP A 25 -23.46 1.79 -8.37
CA ASP A 25 -22.75 2.72 -9.25
C ASP A 25 -21.84 1.96 -10.24
N VAL A 26 -21.05 1.01 -9.76
CA VAL A 26 -20.21 0.14 -10.61
C VAL A 26 -21.05 -0.65 -11.62
N LYS A 27 -22.23 -1.14 -11.23
CA LYS A 27 -23.12 -1.86 -12.14
C LYS A 27 -23.62 -0.95 -13.26
N GLU A 28 -23.97 0.30 -12.96
CA GLU A 28 -24.40 1.28 -13.94
C GLU A 28 -23.26 1.68 -14.89
N LEU A 29 -22.06 1.89 -14.35
CA LEU A 29 -20.86 2.15 -15.14
C LEU A 29 -20.51 0.99 -16.08
N LEU A 30 -20.66 -0.25 -15.62
CA LEU A 30 -20.48 -1.44 -16.47
C LEU A 30 -21.55 -1.54 -17.57
N ASN A 31 -22.79 -1.12 -17.30
CA ASN A 31 -23.86 -1.15 -18.30
C ASN A 31 -23.59 -0.18 -19.47
N ILE A 32 -22.83 0.90 -19.22
CA ILE A 32 -22.40 1.85 -20.26
C ILE A 32 -21.00 1.52 -20.83
N ASP A 33 -20.48 0.32 -20.56
CA ASP A 33 -19.16 -0.16 -21.01
C ASP A 33 -17.99 0.75 -20.58
N ARG A 34 -18.05 1.35 -19.38
CA ARG A 34 -16.95 2.13 -18.81
C ARG A 34 -15.72 1.23 -18.61
N LYS A 35 -14.60 1.58 -19.26
CA LYS A 35 -13.32 0.84 -19.18
C LYS A 35 -12.16 1.64 -18.57
N SER A 36 -12.36 2.92 -18.32
CA SER A 36 -11.37 3.82 -17.71
C SER A 36 -11.67 4.04 -16.23
N PRO A 37 -10.64 4.36 -15.42
CA PRO A 37 -10.82 4.73 -14.01
C PRO A 37 -11.67 6.01 -13.90
N ILE A 38 -12.18 6.27 -12.70
CA ILE A 38 -12.89 7.49 -12.35
C ILE A 38 -12.04 8.29 -11.36
N LEU A 39 -11.79 9.54 -11.72
CA LEU A 39 -11.00 10.48 -10.92
C LEU A 39 -11.91 11.30 -10.00
N SER A 40 -13.04 11.77 -10.54
CA SER A 40 -14.04 12.54 -9.82
C SER A 40 -15.42 11.87 -9.86
N ILE A 41 -16.14 11.95 -8.74
CA ILE A 41 -17.55 11.59 -8.69
C ILE A 41 -18.44 12.43 -9.61
N ASP A 42 -17.98 13.59 -10.06
CA ASP A 42 -18.73 14.46 -10.99
C ASP A 42 -18.77 13.89 -12.42
N GLU A 43 -17.97 12.85 -12.71
CA GLU A 43 -17.95 12.19 -14.02
C GLU A 43 -19.20 11.34 -14.29
N TYR A 44 -20.02 11.06 -13.27
CA TYR A 44 -21.22 10.23 -13.40
C TYR A 44 -22.24 10.52 -12.29
N GLU A 45 -23.50 10.13 -12.52
CA GLU A 45 -24.52 10.16 -11.46
C GLU A 45 -24.15 9.15 -10.38
N ASN A 46 -23.82 9.65 -9.19
CA ASN A 46 -23.28 8.85 -8.10
C ASN A 46 -24.15 8.97 -6.85
N ARG A 47 -23.95 8.02 -5.93
CA ARG A 47 -24.72 7.94 -4.67
C ARG A 47 -23.92 8.38 -3.45
N LEU A 48 -22.70 8.90 -3.65
CA LEU A 48 -21.81 9.27 -2.56
C LEU A 48 -22.35 10.45 -1.75
N ASN A 49 -22.81 11.53 -2.41
CA ASN A 49 -23.27 12.73 -1.72
C ASN A 49 -24.45 12.44 -0.78
N SER A 50 -25.45 11.68 -1.26
CA SER A 50 -26.59 11.26 -0.43
C SER A 50 -26.16 10.37 0.73
N TYR A 51 -25.17 9.48 0.53
CA TYR A 51 -24.62 8.64 1.59
C TYR A 51 -23.86 9.46 2.63
N LEU A 52 -23.00 10.39 2.21
CA LEU A 52 -22.25 11.29 3.09
C LEU A 52 -23.20 12.14 3.93
N GLU A 53 -24.23 12.72 3.32
CA GLU A 53 -25.23 13.52 4.03
C GLU A 53 -25.92 12.68 5.11
N LYS A 54 -26.31 11.43 4.79
CA LYS A 54 -26.88 10.51 5.77
C LYS A 54 -25.93 10.26 6.94
N VAL A 55 -24.67 9.89 6.67
CA VAL A 55 -23.69 9.56 7.72
C VAL A 55 -23.39 10.77 8.61
N ILE A 56 -23.24 11.96 8.03
CA ILE A 56 -23.05 13.20 8.78
C ILE A 56 -24.28 13.47 9.66
N ASN A 57 -25.48 13.35 9.10
CA ASN A 57 -26.72 13.56 9.85
C ASN A 57 -26.87 12.58 11.02
N ASP A 58 -26.56 11.29 10.82
CA ASP A 58 -26.60 10.28 11.87
C ASP A 58 -25.59 10.61 12.99
N THR A 59 -24.38 11.07 12.62
CA THR A 59 -23.34 11.47 13.58
C THR A 59 -23.77 12.72 14.38
N LEU A 60 -24.32 13.72 13.70
CA LEU A 60 -24.86 14.92 14.33
C LEU A 60 -26.07 14.62 15.22
N GLN A 61 -26.90 13.64 14.85
CA GLN A 61 -28.05 13.22 15.64
C GLN A 61 -27.60 12.61 16.97
N VAL A 62 -26.57 11.75 16.97
CA VAL A 62 -25.99 11.21 18.20
C VAL A 62 -25.45 12.33 19.10
N ALA A 63 -24.78 13.33 18.51
CA ALA A 63 -24.31 14.50 19.27
C ALA A 63 -25.50 15.32 19.84
N ALA A 64 -26.57 15.50 19.07
CA ALA A 64 -27.77 16.23 19.48
C ALA A 64 -28.47 15.55 20.65
N ASP A 65 -28.63 14.22 20.58
CA ASP A 65 -29.24 13.40 21.61
C ASP A 65 -28.42 13.45 22.92
N ASN A 66 -27.09 13.42 22.83
CA ASN A 66 -26.20 13.49 23.99
C ASN A 66 -26.25 14.85 24.71
N ILE A 67 -26.51 15.95 23.99
CA ILE A 67 -26.55 17.31 24.54
C ILE A 67 -28.00 17.74 24.87
N GLY A 68 -29.01 16.97 24.41
CA GLY A 68 -30.43 17.26 24.65
C GLY A 68 -30.98 18.40 23.78
N VAL A 69 -30.41 18.61 22.59
CA VAL A 69 -30.86 19.62 21.61
C VAL A 69 -31.40 18.95 20.34
N SER A 70 -32.08 19.70 19.48
CA SER A 70 -32.55 19.16 18.20
C SER A 70 -31.41 19.08 17.17
N LEU A 71 -31.52 18.16 16.20
CA LEU A 71 -30.58 18.08 15.07
C LEU A 71 -30.47 19.41 14.30
N ASN A 72 -31.60 20.08 14.09
CA ASN A 72 -31.63 21.38 13.41
C ASN A 72 -30.87 22.46 14.20
N PHE A 73 -30.93 22.41 15.53
CA PHE A 73 -30.14 23.31 16.36
C PHE A 73 -28.63 23.06 16.15
N ILE A 74 -28.17 21.81 16.17
CA ILE A 74 -26.75 21.51 15.89
C ILE A 74 -26.33 21.95 14.48
N LYS A 75 -27.13 21.62 13.46
CA LYS A 75 -26.82 21.98 12.06
C LYS A 75 -26.68 23.49 11.86
N ASN A 76 -27.53 24.28 12.50
CA ASN A 76 -27.50 25.74 12.38
C ASN A 76 -26.35 26.39 13.16
N ASN A 77 -25.71 25.66 14.08
CA ASN A 77 -24.60 26.14 14.91
C ASN A 77 -23.36 25.25 14.72
N ILE A 78 -23.16 24.68 13.53
CA ILE A 78 -22.07 23.72 13.27
C ILE A 78 -20.69 24.36 13.47
N ASP A 79 -20.56 25.65 13.16
CA ASP A 79 -19.33 26.42 13.29
C ASP A 79 -18.93 26.64 14.76
N ASP A 80 -19.92 26.68 15.65
CA ASP A 80 -19.77 26.86 17.10
C ASP A 80 -19.42 25.53 17.83
N LEU A 81 -19.41 24.40 17.11
CA LEU A 81 -19.03 23.11 17.71
C LEU A 81 -17.54 23.08 18.08
N PRO A 82 -17.16 22.29 19.10
CA PRO A 82 -15.75 22.13 19.47
C PRO A 82 -14.88 21.74 18.28
N GLU A 83 -13.69 22.34 18.17
CA GLU A 83 -12.78 22.14 17.04
C GLU A 83 -12.46 20.66 16.78
N PHE A 84 -12.24 19.89 17.86
CA PHE A 84 -12.03 18.45 17.77
C PHE A 84 -13.19 17.72 17.06
N PHE A 85 -14.44 18.12 17.31
CA PHE A 85 -15.60 17.49 16.69
C PHE A 85 -15.72 17.86 15.21
N LYS A 86 -15.46 19.12 14.85
CA LYS A 86 -15.42 19.56 13.45
C LYS A 86 -14.33 18.83 12.67
N ASN A 87 -13.14 18.67 13.27
CA ASN A 87 -12.05 17.89 12.67
C ASN A 87 -12.43 16.43 12.48
N HIS A 88 -13.13 15.82 13.45
CA HIS A 88 -13.60 14.45 13.33
C HIS A 88 -14.63 14.28 12.21
N LEU A 89 -15.59 15.19 12.09
CA LEU A 89 -16.57 15.18 10.99
C LEU A 89 -15.88 15.35 9.62
N PHE A 90 -14.95 16.29 9.52
CA PHE A 90 -14.15 16.49 8.32
C PHE A 90 -13.38 15.21 7.96
N ALA A 91 -12.67 14.62 8.93
CA ALA A 91 -11.91 13.40 8.74
C ALA A 91 -12.78 12.21 8.30
N LEU A 92 -13.97 12.08 8.89
CA LEU A 92 -14.96 11.07 8.51
C LEU A 92 -15.41 11.25 7.05
N GLY A 93 -15.80 12.47 6.67
CA GLY A 93 -16.24 12.78 5.31
C GLY A 93 -15.15 12.52 4.27
N SER A 94 -13.93 13.01 4.53
CA SER A 94 -12.78 12.77 3.65
C SER A 94 -12.39 11.30 3.55
N THR A 95 -12.42 10.55 4.65
CA THR A 95 -12.11 9.10 4.64
C THR A 95 -13.12 8.34 3.79
N ILE A 96 -14.43 8.60 3.97
CA ILE A 96 -15.49 7.99 3.16
C ILE A 96 -15.33 8.37 1.69
N ASN A 97 -14.97 9.62 1.40
CA ASN A 97 -14.72 10.07 0.04
C ASN A 97 -13.58 9.28 -0.63
N TYR A 98 -12.43 9.15 0.02
CA TYR A 98 -11.31 8.37 -0.52
C TYR A 98 -11.65 6.89 -0.67
N GLU A 99 -12.32 6.31 0.34
CA GLU A 99 -12.80 4.94 0.30
C GLU A 99 -13.71 4.69 -0.88
N TYR A 100 -14.72 5.53 -1.07
CA TYR A 100 -15.65 5.41 -2.18
C TYR A 100 -14.92 5.41 -3.54
N HIS A 101 -14.02 6.36 -3.77
CA HIS A 101 -13.28 6.47 -5.03
C HIS A 101 -12.46 5.22 -5.34
N PHE A 102 -11.67 4.72 -4.38
CA PHE A 102 -10.91 3.51 -4.64
C PHE A 102 -11.79 2.27 -4.70
N ILE A 103 -12.90 2.19 -3.97
CA ILE A 103 -13.83 1.04 -4.03
C ILE A 103 -14.44 0.94 -5.42
N VAL A 104 -14.96 2.04 -5.98
CA VAL A 104 -15.57 2.05 -7.31
C VAL A 104 -14.55 1.60 -8.34
N ASN A 105 -13.35 2.19 -8.35
CA ASN A 105 -12.27 1.80 -9.27
C ASN A 105 -11.83 0.35 -9.09
N PHE A 106 -11.66 -0.11 -7.85
CA PHE A 106 -11.22 -1.47 -7.54
C PHE A 106 -12.26 -2.52 -7.97
N LEU A 107 -13.54 -2.26 -7.74
CA LEU A 107 -14.64 -3.11 -8.18
C LEU A 107 -14.76 -3.14 -9.71
N LEU A 108 -14.68 -1.97 -10.36
CA LEU A 108 -14.76 -1.82 -11.81
C LEU A 108 -13.60 -2.54 -12.52
N ALA A 109 -12.39 -2.50 -11.94
CA ALA A 109 -11.22 -3.25 -12.43
C ALA A 109 -11.26 -4.75 -12.11
N GLY A 110 -12.31 -5.24 -11.45
CA GLY A 110 -12.51 -6.66 -11.16
C GLY A 110 -11.73 -7.19 -9.96
N ARG A 111 -11.44 -6.34 -8.96
CA ARG A 111 -10.86 -6.69 -7.65
C ARG A 111 -9.50 -7.40 -7.74
N LYS A 112 -8.61 -6.89 -8.61
CA LYS A 112 -7.26 -7.44 -8.77
C LYS A 112 -6.47 -7.25 -7.48
N THR A 113 -6.15 -8.33 -6.77
CA THR A 113 -5.45 -8.27 -5.48
C THR A 113 -4.15 -9.04 -5.56
N PHE A 114 -3.05 -8.42 -5.15
CA PHE A 114 -1.70 -9.00 -5.16
C PHE A 114 -1.15 -9.01 -3.74
N PHE A 115 -0.88 -10.21 -3.23
CA PHE A 115 -0.34 -10.40 -1.89
C PHE A 115 1.13 -10.78 -1.97
N PHE A 116 2.00 -9.88 -1.50
CA PHE A 116 3.44 -10.04 -1.59
C PHE A 116 3.97 -10.82 -0.40
N SER A 117 4.75 -11.87 -0.66
CA SER A 117 5.49 -12.55 0.39
C SER A 117 6.52 -11.60 1.03
N ASP A 118 6.85 -11.83 2.29
CA ASP A 118 7.87 -11.03 2.98
C ASP A 118 9.24 -11.11 2.28
N ALA A 119 9.56 -12.25 1.68
CA ALA A 119 10.82 -12.46 0.97
C ALA A 119 10.96 -11.59 -0.29
N ILE A 120 9.90 -11.48 -1.11
CA ILE A 120 9.93 -10.58 -2.28
C ILE A 120 9.87 -9.13 -1.83
N SER A 121 9.06 -8.83 -0.81
CA SER A 121 8.91 -7.50 -0.22
C SER A 121 10.25 -6.90 0.21
N GLN A 122 11.06 -7.64 0.96
CA GLN A 122 12.42 -7.23 1.35
C GLN A 122 13.31 -6.96 0.12
N LYS A 123 13.24 -7.80 -0.92
CA LYS A 123 14.05 -7.58 -2.12
C LYS A 123 13.63 -6.33 -2.89
N LEU A 124 12.34 -6.03 -2.93
CA LEU A 124 11.83 -4.81 -3.58
C LEU A 124 12.22 -3.55 -2.79
N LEU A 125 12.31 -3.63 -1.47
CA LEU A 125 12.88 -2.57 -0.63
C LEU A 125 14.33 -2.24 -1.02
N TYR A 126 15.17 -3.27 -1.23
CA TYR A 126 16.56 -3.10 -1.66
C TYR A 126 16.73 -2.98 -3.18
N THR A 127 15.70 -2.54 -3.92
CA THR A 127 15.76 -2.34 -5.37
C THR A 127 15.69 -0.86 -5.73
N GLU A 128 16.59 -0.41 -6.59
CA GLU A 128 16.59 0.96 -7.14
C GLU A 128 15.58 1.11 -8.29
N ILE A 129 15.00 2.30 -8.43
CA ILE A 129 13.93 2.56 -9.41
C ILE A 129 14.31 3.55 -10.51
N ASN A 130 15.52 3.37 -11.07
CA ASN A 130 16.04 4.22 -12.15
C ASN A 130 15.52 3.77 -13.54
N VAL A 131 14.21 3.84 -13.75
CA VAL A 131 13.56 3.52 -15.04
C VAL A 131 12.63 4.63 -15.52
N PRO A 132 12.39 4.75 -16.85
CA PRO A 132 11.41 5.68 -17.38
C PRO A 132 10.02 5.47 -16.76
N ALA A 133 9.30 6.54 -16.47
CA ALA A 133 7.98 6.48 -15.83
C ALA A 133 6.93 5.79 -16.74
N LYS A 134 7.11 5.88 -18.06
CA LYS A 134 6.29 5.18 -19.06
C LYS A 134 6.32 3.65 -18.96
N GLU A 135 7.30 3.07 -18.25
CA GLU A 135 7.38 1.62 -18.01
C GLU A 135 6.29 1.14 -17.04
N ILE A 136 5.70 2.02 -16.23
CA ILE A 136 4.54 1.67 -15.41
C ILE A 136 3.34 1.48 -16.32
N GLN A 137 3.03 0.24 -16.68
CA GLN A 137 1.87 -0.12 -17.50
C GLN A 137 1.18 -1.31 -16.88
N LEU A 138 -0.05 -1.12 -16.40
CA LEU A 138 -0.85 -2.19 -15.86
C LEU A 138 -1.89 -2.62 -16.90
N PRO A 139 -2.15 -3.93 -17.08
CA PRO A 139 -3.22 -4.41 -17.95
C PRO A 139 -4.63 -4.19 -17.36
N PHE A 140 -4.71 -3.46 -16.25
CA PHE A 140 -5.90 -3.05 -15.53
C PHE A 140 -5.61 -1.67 -14.90
N PHE A 141 -6.59 -0.79 -14.82
CA PHE A 141 -6.36 0.56 -14.27
C PHE A 141 -6.36 0.60 -12.75
N SER A 142 -6.81 -0.46 -12.05
CA SER A 142 -6.78 -0.48 -10.59
C SER A 142 -6.54 -1.88 -10.00
N CYS A 143 -5.79 -1.90 -8.90
CA CYS A 143 -5.55 -3.10 -8.10
C CYS A 143 -5.30 -2.77 -6.63
N GLN A 144 -5.27 -3.80 -5.80
CA GLN A 144 -4.83 -3.75 -4.42
C GLN A 144 -3.51 -4.51 -4.29
N LEU A 145 -2.51 -3.89 -3.66
CA LEU A 145 -1.29 -4.54 -3.20
C LEU A 145 -1.38 -4.73 -1.69
N VAL A 146 -0.92 -5.88 -1.19
CA VAL A 146 -0.98 -6.23 0.24
C VAL A 146 0.41 -6.65 0.72
N PHE A 147 0.87 -6.04 1.81
CA PHE A 147 2.18 -6.29 2.42
C PHE A 147 2.05 -6.57 3.91
N THR A 148 2.82 -7.54 4.41
CA THR A 148 2.95 -7.88 5.84
C THR A 148 4.37 -7.70 6.37
N GLU A 149 5.30 -7.35 5.49
CA GLU A 149 6.72 -7.29 5.78
C GLU A 149 7.02 -6.07 6.68
N ARG A 150 7.82 -6.30 7.72
CA ARG A 150 8.06 -5.33 8.79
C ARG A 150 8.74 -4.05 8.30
N GLU A 151 9.78 -4.15 7.47
CA GLU A 151 10.52 -2.98 6.97
C GLU A 151 9.64 -2.15 6.02
N ILE A 152 8.68 -2.77 5.32
CA ILE A 152 7.64 -2.03 4.56
C ILE A 152 6.71 -1.28 5.51
N ILE A 153 6.29 -1.91 6.62
CA ILE A 153 5.47 -1.24 7.64
C ILE A 153 6.24 -0.07 8.25
N ASP A 154 7.51 -0.25 8.59
CA ASP A 154 8.36 0.82 9.09
C ASP A 154 8.48 1.96 8.07
N ALA A 155 8.69 1.64 6.78
CA ALA A 155 8.75 2.63 5.71
C ALA A 155 7.44 3.44 5.59
N PHE A 156 6.29 2.79 5.73
CA PHE A 156 4.98 3.47 5.76
C PHE A 156 4.87 4.42 6.96
N TYR A 157 5.36 4.03 8.13
CA TYR A 157 5.25 4.82 9.36
C TYR A 157 6.29 5.94 9.52
N THR A 158 7.30 6.01 8.65
CA THR A 158 8.43 6.95 8.75
C THR A 158 8.02 8.39 9.12
N LYS A 159 7.04 8.97 8.41
CA LYS A 159 6.54 10.33 8.69
C LYS A 159 5.76 10.39 10.01
N ALA A 160 4.88 9.43 10.25
CA ALA A 160 4.06 9.35 11.45
C ALA A 160 4.92 9.29 12.73
N LEU A 161 5.99 8.49 12.71
CA LEU A 161 6.94 8.35 13.80
C LEU A 161 7.82 9.59 13.98
N LYS A 162 8.13 10.32 12.90
CA LYS A 162 8.84 11.60 13.00
C LYS A 162 7.99 12.67 13.70
N ASP A 163 6.68 12.66 13.45
CA ASP A 163 5.74 13.60 14.08
C ASP A 163 5.36 13.19 15.51
N ASN A 164 5.28 11.87 15.75
CA ASN A 164 4.98 11.28 17.06
C ASN A 164 5.92 10.09 17.34
N PRO A 165 7.08 10.33 17.99
CA PRO A 165 8.05 9.28 18.30
C PRO A 165 7.54 8.16 19.21
N ASP A 166 6.49 8.41 20.00
CA ASP A 166 5.91 7.43 20.93
C ASP A 166 4.82 6.57 20.27
N LEU A 167 4.55 6.77 18.98
CA LEU A 167 3.54 6.02 18.23
C LEU A 167 3.88 4.52 18.19
N THR A 168 2.98 3.70 18.69
CA THR A 168 3.13 2.24 18.68
C THR A 168 2.62 1.66 17.35
N VAL A 169 3.45 0.85 16.69
CA VAL A 169 3.13 0.20 15.40
C VAL A 169 2.70 -1.26 15.62
N ASP A 170 1.50 -1.62 15.14
CA ASP A 170 0.98 -3.01 15.20
C ASP A 170 1.43 -3.82 13.98
N TYR A 171 2.56 -4.53 14.09
CA TYR A 171 3.08 -5.37 13.00
C TYR A 171 2.26 -6.64 12.69
N SER A 172 1.17 -6.91 13.41
CA SER A 172 0.32 -8.09 13.13
C SER A 172 -0.64 -7.87 11.96
N CYS A 173 -0.77 -6.62 11.49
CA CYS A 173 -1.76 -6.22 10.50
C CYS A 173 -1.10 -5.83 9.17
N PRO A 174 -1.77 -6.07 8.03
CA PRO A 174 -1.19 -5.76 6.73
C PRO A 174 -1.37 -4.29 6.34
N ILE A 175 -0.50 -3.82 5.47
CA ILE A 175 -0.74 -2.60 4.67
C ILE A 175 -1.51 -2.99 3.42
N SER A 176 -2.62 -2.29 3.18
CA SER A 176 -3.40 -2.35 1.94
C SER A 176 -3.16 -1.10 1.10
N VAL A 177 -2.71 -1.26 -0.13
CA VAL A 177 -2.48 -0.15 -1.06
C VAL A 177 -3.39 -0.31 -2.27
N PHE A 178 -4.35 0.59 -2.43
CA PHE A 178 -5.16 0.68 -3.64
C PHE A 178 -4.44 1.59 -4.63
N VAL A 179 -4.08 1.00 -5.77
CA VAL A 179 -3.42 1.67 -6.88
C VAL A 179 -4.47 1.96 -7.95
N THR A 180 -4.50 3.18 -8.46
CA THR A 180 -5.30 3.55 -9.64
C THR A 180 -4.43 4.33 -10.62
N LEU A 181 -4.32 3.84 -11.85
CA LEU A 181 -3.58 4.44 -12.95
C LEU A 181 -4.56 5.10 -13.92
N PHE A 182 -4.32 6.37 -14.21
CA PHE A 182 -5.08 7.20 -15.14
C PHE A 182 -4.24 7.47 -16.38
N ASP A 183 -4.83 7.27 -17.54
CA ASP A 183 -4.13 7.45 -18.82
C ASP A 183 -3.98 8.93 -19.23
N ASP A 184 -4.67 9.83 -18.53
CA ASP A 184 -4.62 11.28 -18.72
C ASP A 184 -4.24 11.97 -17.40
N CYS A 185 -3.70 13.19 -17.50
CA CYS A 185 -3.27 14.00 -16.38
C CYS A 185 -3.43 15.50 -16.66
N ASP A 186 -4.68 15.98 -16.71
CA ASP A 186 -5.03 17.41 -16.80
C ASP A 186 -4.19 18.16 -17.86
N GLU A 187 -4.18 17.68 -19.10
CA GLU A 187 -3.45 18.25 -20.26
C GLU A 187 -1.91 18.14 -20.21
N LEU A 188 -1.34 17.54 -19.16
CA LEU A 188 0.09 17.27 -19.09
C LEU A 188 0.49 16.06 -19.97
N ASP A 189 1.69 16.11 -20.55
CA ASP A 189 2.25 15.00 -21.35
C ASP A 189 2.72 13.83 -20.46
N GLY A 190 1.75 13.05 -20.00
CA GLY A 190 2.00 11.90 -19.15
C GLY A 190 0.72 11.34 -18.55
N ARG A 191 0.90 10.55 -17.51
CA ARG A 191 -0.18 9.82 -16.84
C ARG A 191 -0.20 10.16 -15.36
N ARG A 192 -1.28 9.83 -14.66
CA ARG A 192 -1.37 9.99 -13.20
C ARG A 192 -1.52 8.63 -12.53
N ILE A 193 -0.84 8.44 -11.41
CA ILE A 193 -1.06 7.28 -10.54
C ILE A 193 -1.39 7.73 -9.14
N ILE A 194 -2.44 7.15 -8.57
CA ILE A 194 -2.93 7.45 -7.22
C ILE A 194 -2.77 6.22 -6.34
N PHE A 195 -2.23 6.44 -5.14
CA PHE A 195 -2.10 5.45 -4.09
C PHE A 195 -2.97 5.87 -2.90
N ASN A 196 -3.89 4.99 -2.50
CA ASN A 196 -4.59 5.10 -1.22
C ASN A 196 -4.12 3.93 -0.34
N SER A 197 -3.33 4.26 0.69
CA SER A 197 -2.60 3.28 1.50
C SER A 197 -3.12 3.29 2.94
N TYR A 198 -3.39 2.11 3.47
CA TYR A 198 -4.01 1.92 4.79
C TYR A 198 -3.28 0.86 5.60
N HIS A 199 -2.98 1.18 6.84
CA HIS A 199 -2.69 0.18 7.86
C HIS A 199 -3.91 0.05 8.77
N SER A 200 -4.53 -1.13 8.80
CA SER A 200 -5.81 -1.34 9.48
C SER A 200 -5.89 -2.72 10.11
N LYS A 201 -6.58 -2.78 11.24
CA LYS A 201 -6.89 -4.00 11.95
C LYS A 201 -8.39 -4.27 11.87
N TYR A 202 -8.72 -5.41 11.28
CA TYR A 202 -10.09 -5.90 11.24
C TYR A 202 -10.60 -6.14 12.68
N PRO A 203 -11.86 -5.77 13.00
CA PRO A 203 -12.88 -5.35 12.04
C PRO A 203 -12.98 -3.84 11.77
N ASP A 204 -12.45 -3.00 12.66
CA ASP A 204 -12.93 -1.62 12.78
C ASP A 204 -11.84 -0.57 13.01
N THR A 205 -10.57 -0.96 13.12
CA THR A 205 -9.50 -0.05 13.50
C THR A 205 -8.68 0.36 12.29
N ILE A 206 -8.57 1.66 12.04
CA ILE A 206 -7.68 2.25 11.03
C ILE A 206 -6.57 2.99 11.80
N PHE A 207 -5.34 2.47 11.74
CA PHE A 207 -4.22 3.09 12.44
C PHE A 207 -3.67 4.29 11.69
N LEU A 208 -3.52 4.17 10.38
CA LEU A 208 -2.90 5.18 9.53
C LEU A 208 -3.41 5.08 8.09
N MET A 209 -3.67 6.24 7.48
CA MET A 209 -3.97 6.36 6.05
C MET A 209 -3.08 7.42 5.40
N GLN A 210 -2.59 7.10 4.20
CA GLN A 210 -1.84 8.02 3.36
C GLN A 210 -2.37 7.97 1.93
N LYS A 211 -2.65 9.14 1.36
CA LYS A 211 -2.97 9.31 -0.06
C LYS A 211 -1.82 10.03 -0.74
N ARG A 212 -1.36 9.49 -1.87
CA ARG A 212 -0.35 10.14 -2.72
C ARG A 212 -0.72 10.02 -4.19
N GLU A 213 -0.49 11.09 -4.92
CA GLU A 213 -0.65 11.16 -6.38
C GLU A 213 0.70 11.46 -7.00
N LEU A 214 1.10 10.70 -8.02
CA LEU A 214 2.33 10.94 -8.76
C LEU A 214 2.03 11.19 -10.23
N PHE A 215 2.78 12.12 -10.81
CA PHE A 215 2.82 12.35 -12.25
C PHE A 215 3.84 11.40 -12.90
N LEU A 216 3.39 10.65 -13.89
CA LEU A 216 4.19 9.75 -14.72
C LEU A 216 4.41 10.41 -16.08
N GLY A 217 5.25 11.45 -16.11
CA GLY A 217 5.62 12.16 -17.33
C GLY A 217 6.30 11.24 -18.34
N ASN A 218 6.00 11.41 -19.63
CA ASN A 218 6.57 10.58 -20.69
C ASN A 218 8.10 10.70 -20.79
N ASP A 219 8.63 11.85 -20.36
CA ASP A 219 10.05 12.20 -20.36
C ASP A 219 10.72 11.99 -18.99
N TRP A 220 9.95 11.58 -17.99
CA TRP A 220 10.42 11.44 -16.61
C TRP A 220 10.91 10.01 -16.33
N ASN A 221 11.78 9.89 -15.34
CA ASN A 221 12.05 8.63 -14.65
C ASN A 221 11.23 8.53 -13.36
N LEU A 222 11.16 7.33 -12.78
CA LEU A 222 10.34 7.08 -11.59
C LEU A 222 10.87 7.76 -10.32
N GLU A 223 12.16 8.06 -10.19
CA GLU A 223 12.67 8.88 -9.09
C GLU A 223 12.21 10.34 -9.19
N GLN A 224 12.06 10.88 -10.40
CA GLN A 224 11.42 12.19 -10.63
C GLN A 224 9.93 12.12 -10.31
N SER A 225 9.22 11.08 -10.77
CA SER A 225 7.80 10.89 -10.45
C SER A 225 7.53 10.79 -8.96
N LEU A 226 8.40 10.13 -8.20
CA LEU A 226 8.32 10.08 -6.73
C LEU A 226 8.29 11.49 -6.10
N ARG A 227 9.02 12.43 -6.72
CA ARG A 227 9.16 13.83 -6.31
C ARG A 227 8.16 14.77 -7.00
N THR A 228 7.05 14.24 -7.51
CA THR A 228 5.99 15.06 -8.12
C THR A 228 5.58 16.19 -7.18
N ASP A 229 5.66 17.41 -7.70
CA ASP A 229 5.21 18.64 -7.04
C ASP A 229 4.05 19.18 -7.86
N TRP A 230 2.84 18.97 -7.35
CA TRP A 230 1.62 19.35 -8.08
C TRP A 230 1.41 20.85 -8.12
N GLU A 231 1.92 21.61 -7.15
CA GLU A 231 1.76 23.06 -7.10
C GLU A 231 2.49 23.73 -8.26
N ASN A 232 3.70 23.23 -8.57
CA ASN A 232 4.48 23.69 -9.70
C ASN A 232 4.01 23.13 -11.05
N LEU A 233 3.47 21.91 -11.09
CA LEU A 233 3.02 21.27 -12.33
C LEU A 233 1.65 21.77 -12.80
N THR A 234 0.72 21.99 -11.87
CA THR A 234 -0.63 22.50 -12.16
C THR A 234 -0.93 23.66 -11.22
N PRO A 235 -0.74 24.92 -11.65
CA PRO A 235 -0.98 26.11 -10.80
C PRO A 235 -2.42 26.23 -10.27
N ASN A 236 -3.37 25.48 -10.86
CA ASN A 236 -4.76 25.39 -10.42
C ASN A 236 -5.00 24.33 -9.30
N ASN A 237 -3.97 23.56 -8.95
CA ASN A 237 -3.82 22.70 -7.77
C ASN A 237 -5.01 21.77 -7.47
N PHE A 238 -5.10 20.67 -8.24
CA PHE A 238 -6.16 19.64 -8.12
C PHE A 238 -5.74 18.34 -7.40
N GLY A 239 -4.50 18.23 -6.92
CA GLY A 239 -3.98 17.00 -6.31
C GLY A 239 -3.12 17.28 -5.09
N TYR A 240 -3.68 17.09 -3.88
CA TYR A 240 -2.94 17.25 -2.62
C TYR A 240 -2.67 15.89 -1.99
N GLY A 241 -1.42 15.66 -1.56
CA GLY A 241 -1.11 14.59 -0.63
C GLY A 241 -1.84 14.82 0.70
N SER A 242 -2.41 13.76 1.29
CA SER A 242 -3.15 13.86 2.56
C SER A 242 -2.77 12.72 3.49
N PHE A 243 -2.71 13.02 4.79
CA PHE A 243 -2.30 12.09 5.83
C PHE A 243 -3.31 12.12 6.98
N TYR A 244 -3.82 10.94 7.36
CA TYR A 244 -4.70 10.77 8.53
C TYR A 244 -3.97 10.08 9.67
N ASN A 245 -3.95 10.71 10.85
CA ASN A 245 -3.45 10.12 12.09
C ASN A 245 -4.32 10.60 13.26
N ASP A 246 -4.73 9.67 14.12
CA ASP A 246 -5.47 9.93 15.36
C ASP A 246 -6.64 10.93 15.23
N GLY A 247 -7.54 10.69 14.27
CA GLY A 247 -8.76 11.50 14.09
C GLY A 247 -8.59 12.80 13.30
N ASN A 248 -7.38 13.17 12.88
CA ASN A 248 -7.12 14.39 12.11
C ASN A 248 -6.58 14.06 10.72
N ILE A 249 -7.03 14.81 9.70
CA ILE A 249 -6.42 14.83 8.37
C ILE A 249 -5.60 16.10 8.22
N SER A 250 -4.34 15.95 7.86
CA SER A 250 -3.44 17.05 7.55
C SER A 250 -3.01 17.01 6.08
N LYS A 251 -2.78 18.19 5.51
CA LYS A 251 -2.13 18.32 4.20
C LYS A 251 -0.69 17.86 4.33
N LEU A 252 -0.23 17.14 3.31
CA LEU A 252 1.16 16.72 3.21
C LEU A 252 1.93 17.80 2.44
N GLU A 253 2.80 18.56 3.11
CA GLU A 253 3.72 19.48 2.42
C GLU A 253 4.79 18.67 1.69
N ASP A 254 4.99 18.95 0.39
CA ASP A 254 5.92 18.21 -0.48
C ASP A 254 7.39 18.30 0.00
N ASP A 255 7.76 19.36 0.74
CA ASP A 255 9.10 19.56 1.30
C ASP A 255 9.50 18.51 2.36
N LEU A 256 8.54 17.93 3.08
CA LEU A 256 8.79 16.89 4.10
C LEU A 256 9.04 15.50 3.49
N PHE A 257 8.86 15.35 2.18
CA PHE A 257 9.04 14.10 1.45
C PHE A 257 10.49 13.84 1.00
N TYR A 258 11.36 14.85 1.00
CA TYR A 258 12.68 14.73 0.35
C TYR A 258 13.75 13.96 1.14
N THR A 259 13.52 13.63 2.42
CA THR A 259 14.50 12.87 3.22
C THR A 259 14.17 11.38 3.35
N ASP A 260 12.95 10.99 3.77
CA ASP A 260 12.67 9.57 4.14
C ASP A 260 11.29 9.00 3.74
N GLY A 261 10.28 9.84 3.43
CA GLY A 261 8.91 9.38 3.12
C GLY A 261 8.71 8.69 1.75
N LEU A 262 9.68 8.84 0.84
CA LEU A 262 9.62 8.25 -0.50
C LEU A 262 9.88 6.75 -0.54
N LEU A 263 10.50 6.19 0.51
CA LEU A 263 10.88 4.78 0.51
C LEU A 263 9.68 3.87 0.30
N PHE A 264 8.56 4.14 0.99
CA PHE A 264 7.33 3.37 0.87
C PHE A 264 6.76 3.40 -0.57
N TYR A 265 6.69 4.57 -1.19
CA TYR A 265 6.20 4.71 -2.56
C TYR A 265 7.16 4.13 -3.60
N ARG A 266 8.49 4.17 -3.34
CA ARG A 266 9.48 3.46 -4.16
C ARG A 266 9.22 1.95 -4.12
N ILE A 267 8.92 1.38 -2.96
CA ILE A 267 8.56 -0.04 -2.83
C ILE A 267 7.29 -0.35 -3.63
N ILE A 268 6.26 0.49 -3.54
CA ILE A 268 5.01 0.31 -4.31
C ILE A 268 5.29 0.31 -5.82
N LEU A 269 6.07 1.26 -6.32
CA LEU A 269 6.42 1.31 -7.74
C LEU A 269 7.28 0.10 -8.16
N ASN A 270 8.24 -0.33 -7.33
CA ASN A 270 8.99 -1.58 -7.56
C ASN A 270 8.07 -2.81 -7.58
N ALA A 271 7.05 -2.85 -6.72
CA ALA A 271 6.06 -3.91 -6.68
C ALA A 271 5.20 -3.93 -7.96
N ILE A 272 4.81 -2.76 -8.47
CA ILE A 272 4.12 -2.64 -9.77
C ILE A 272 5.02 -3.13 -10.90
N LEU A 273 6.27 -2.68 -10.96
CA LEU A 273 7.24 -3.14 -11.96
C LEU A 273 7.47 -4.66 -11.89
N TYR A 274 7.45 -5.23 -10.67
CA TYR A 274 7.53 -6.68 -10.49
C TYR A 274 6.33 -7.38 -11.09
N VAL A 275 5.11 -6.95 -10.78
CA VAL A 275 3.86 -7.54 -11.32
C VAL A 275 3.83 -7.56 -12.85
N ILE A 276 4.39 -6.54 -13.50
CA ILE A 276 4.39 -6.42 -14.97
C ILE A 276 5.63 -7.06 -15.62
N SER A 277 6.62 -7.47 -14.82
CA SER A 277 7.88 -8.03 -15.34
C SER A 277 7.70 -9.42 -15.94
N SER A 278 8.53 -9.75 -16.94
CA SER A 278 8.41 -11.02 -17.69
C SER A 278 8.68 -12.30 -16.87
N LYS A 279 9.11 -12.18 -15.61
CA LYS A 279 9.44 -13.30 -14.72
C LYS A 279 8.53 -13.38 -13.50
N ALA A 280 7.50 -12.54 -13.43
CA ALA A 280 6.59 -12.50 -12.32
C ALA A 280 5.81 -13.82 -12.24
N ASP A 281 6.02 -14.55 -11.15
CA ASP A 281 5.24 -15.73 -10.79
C ASP A 281 4.17 -15.31 -9.77
N PHE A 282 2.91 -15.47 -10.16
CA PHE A 282 1.78 -15.11 -9.33
C PHE A 282 0.63 -16.11 -9.48
N PRO A 283 0.70 -17.31 -8.88
CA PRO A 283 -0.42 -18.24 -8.88
C PRO A 283 -1.66 -17.58 -8.27
N LYS A 284 -2.79 -17.70 -8.97
CA LYS A 284 -4.08 -17.25 -8.46
C LYS A 284 -4.55 -18.19 -7.35
N LYS A 285 -4.90 -17.62 -6.21
CA LYS A 285 -5.51 -18.32 -5.07
C LYS A 285 -6.93 -17.82 -4.83
N GLU A 286 -7.84 -18.77 -4.68
CA GLU A 286 -9.19 -18.49 -4.21
C GLU A 286 -9.18 -18.37 -2.68
N SER A 287 -9.92 -17.40 -2.16
CA SER A 287 -10.09 -17.28 -0.71
C SER A 287 -10.75 -18.54 -0.14
N GLN A 288 -10.16 -19.08 0.94
CA GLN A 288 -10.73 -20.23 1.64
C GLN A 288 -11.95 -19.87 2.48
N ILE A 289 -12.32 -18.58 2.59
CA ILE A 289 -13.38 -18.12 3.51
C ILE A 289 -14.71 -18.82 3.23
N ARG A 290 -15.09 -18.98 1.96
CA ARG A 290 -16.34 -19.66 1.56
C ARG A 290 -16.36 -21.13 2.00
N LYS A 291 -15.20 -21.79 2.04
CA LYS A 291 -15.09 -23.18 2.53
C LYS A 291 -15.21 -23.23 4.04
N ILE A 292 -14.65 -22.25 4.75
CA ILE A 292 -14.74 -22.15 6.21
C ILE A 292 -16.18 -21.82 6.63
N GLU A 293 -16.86 -20.89 5.97
CA GLU A 293 -18.28 -20.56 6.19
C GLU A 293 -19.19 -21.79 6.03
N LYS A 294 -18.98 -22.60 4.98
CA LYS A 294 -19.67 -23.88 4.81
C LYS A 294 -19.40 -24.85 5.96
N LYS A 295 -18.16 -24.91 6.47
CA LYS A 295 -17.82 -25.74 7.64
C LYS A 295 -18.50 -25.23 8.92
N ILE A 296 -18.63 -23.91 9.10
CA ILE A 296 -19.32 -23.28 10.24
C ILE A 296 -20.81 -23.65 10.22
N ALA A 297 -21.47 -23.49 9.07
CA ALA A 297 -22.89 -23.82 8.90
C ALA A 297 -23.19 -25.28 9.26
N ASN A 298 -22.27 -26.20 8.92
CA ASN A 298 -22.40 -27.64 9.18
C ASN A 298 -21.87 -28.09 10.55
N ALA A 299 -21.20 -27.22 11.30
CA ALA A 299 -20.66 -27.59 12.60
C ALA A 299 -21.79 -27.71 13.63
N LYS A 300 -21.83 -28.83 14.37
CA LYS A 300 -22.82 -29.04 15.44
C LYS A 300 -22.34 -28.54 16.80
N SER A 301 -21.02 -28.55 17.04
CA SER A 301 -20.41 -28.13 18.31
C SER A 301 -20.20 -26.62 18.35
N PHE A 302 -20.59 -25.99 19.46
CA PHE A 302 -20.34 -24.56 19.74
C PHE A 302 -18.85 -24.22 19.66
N LEU A 303 -17.99 -24.98 20.36
CA LEU A 303 -16.53 -24.78 20.37
C LEU A 303 -15.92 -24.86 18.96
N LYS A 304 -16.42 -25.79 18.13
CA LYS A 304 -15.99 -25.90 16.73
C LYS A 304 -16.42 -24.69 15.92
N LYS A 305 -17.65 -24.19 16.11
CA LYS A 305 -18.13 -22.97 15.45
C LYS A 305 -17.29 -21.77 15.86
N GLU A 306 -17.01 -21.62 17.16
CA GLU A 306 -16.23 -20.51 17.69
C GLU A 306 -14.80 -20.50 17.12
N ARG A 307 -14.11 -21.65 17.10
CA ARG A 307 -12.78 -21.78 16.48
C ARG A 307 -12.80 -21.40 15.00
N LEU A 308 -13.76 -21.90 14.23
CA LEU A 308 -13.87 -21.57 12.81
C LEU A 308 -14.24 -20.09 12.59
N ASN A 309 -15.04 -19.48 13.47
CA ASN A 309 -15.33 -18.05 13.44
C ASN A 309 -14.10 -17.19 13.79
N GLN A 310 -13.16 -17.68 14.59
CA GLN A 310 -11.88 -17.02 14.80
C GLN A 310 -11.00 -17.12 13.55
N GLU A 311 -10.99 -18.28 12.89
CA GLU A 311 -10.25 -18.49 11.63
C GLU A 311 -10.74 -17.55 10.51
N THR A 312 -12.06 -17.31 10.39
CA THR A 312 -12.60 -16.37 9.39
C THR A 312 -12.22 -14.91 9.66
N LYS A 313 -11.95 -14.54 10.92
CA LYS A 313 -11.46 -13.19 11.25
C LYS A 313 -10.01 -12.95 10.83
N ALA A 314 -9.23 -14.00 10.60
CA ALA A 314 -7.84 -13.87 10.19
C ALA A 314 -7.67 -13.77 8.66
N ILE A 315 -8.60 -14.31 7.88
CA ILE A 315 -8.42 -14.54 6.43
C ILE A 315 -9.26 -13.57 5.60
N SER A 316 -8.69 -12.95 4.57
CA SER A 316 -9.42 -12.08 3.66
C SER A 316 -10.48 -12.83 2.85
N SER A 317 -11.58 -12.14 2.54
CA SER A 317 -12.62 -12.63 1.63
C SER A 317 -12.24 -12.51 0.14
N LEU A 318 -11.17 -11.79 -0.18
CA LEU A 318 -10.71 -11.54 -1.55
C LEU A 318 -9.93 -12.72 -2.12
N ASP A 319 -10.19 -13.04 -3.38
CA ASP A 319 -9.27 -13.84 -4.19
C ASP A 319 -8.04 -13.01 -4.50
N TYR A 320 -6.87 -13.65 -4.55
CA TYR A 320 -5.60 -12.94 -4.69
C TYR A 320 -4.60 -13.69 -5.55
N PHE A 321 -3.63 -12.95 -6.05
CA PHE A 321 -2.42 -13.44 -6.68
C PHE A 321 -1.32 -13.46 -5.62
N GLU A 322 -0.76 -14.63 -5.33
CA GLU A 322 0.34 -14.75 -4.37
C GLU A 322 1.66 -14.45 -5.06
N VAL A 323 2.32 -13.36 -4.67
CA VAL A 323 3.49 -12.82 -5.37
C VAL A 323 4.77 -13.23 -4.65
N GLY A 324 5.72 -13.80 -5.40
CA GLY A 324 7.06 -14.11 -4.90
C GLY A 324 7.11 -15.32 -3.98
N LEU A 325 6.29 -16.35 -4.21
CA LEU A 325 6.28 -17.59 -3.42
C LEU A 325 7.61 -18.35 -3.50
N SER A 326 8.27 -18.31 -4.66
CA SER A 326 9.55 -18.97 -4.91
C SER A 326 10.77 -18.22 -4.36
N GLU A 327 10.57 -16.99 -3.86
CA GLU A 327 11.66 -16.15 -3.39
C GLU A 327 12.06 -16.49 -1.94
N GLN A 328 13.38 -16.50 -1.69
CA GLN A 328 13.94 -16.70 -0.35
C GLN A 328 14.33 -15.36 0.29
N GLN A 329 14.22 -15.24 1.62
CA GLN A 329 14.64 -14.04 2.35
C GLN A 329 16.14 -13.80 2.21
N ILE A 330 16.54 -12.52 2.22
CA ILE A 330 17.96 -12.15 2.29
C ILE A 330 18.32 -11.98 3.76
N ILE A 331 19.12 -12.91 4.29
CA ILE A 331 19.56 -12.87 5.69
C ILE A 331 20.87 -12.08 5.79
N LEU A 332 20.78 -10.83 6.23
CA LEU A 332 21.95 -10.08 6.69
C LEU A 332 22.32 -10.58 8.09
N LYS A 333 23.44 -11.31 8.21
CA LYS A 333 23.99 -11.60 9.55
C LYS A 333 24.46 -10.28 10.16
N ASN A 334 23.88 -9.88 11.28
CA ASN A 334 24.29 -8.69 12.03
C ASN A 334 25.77 -8.79 12.41
N GLN A 335 26.51 -7.69 12.27
CA GLN A 335 27.89 -7.57 12.73
C GLN A 335 28.03 -7.53 14.26
N HIS A 336 26.92 -7.55 15.01
CA HIS A 336 26.92 -7.51 16.47
C HIS A 336 27.33 -8.83 17.15
N ASP A 337 27.52 -9.92 16.40
CA ASP A 337 27.98 -11.19 16.98
C ASP A 337 29.51 -11.31 17.11
N ASN A 338 30.29 -10.29 16.72
CA ASN A 338 31.76 -10.32 16.82
C ASN A 338 32.33 -8.99 17.36
N GLU A 339 32.19 -8.75 18.66
CA GLU A 339 32.94 -7.71 19.38
C GLU A 339 34.44 -8.04 19.56
N ASN A 340 34.93 -9.18 19.05
CA ASN A 340 36.32 -9.65 19.18
C ASN A 340 37.07 -9.83 17.84
N SER A 341 36.88 -8.95 16.85
CA SER A 341 37.75 -8.98 15.66
C SER A 341 39.00 -8.12 15.88
N GLU A 342 40.11 -8.77 16.24
CA GLU A 342 41.45 -8.16 16.22
C GLU A 342 41.76 -7.54 14.85
N SER A 343 42.55 -6.46 14.87
CA SER A 343 42.95 -5.70 13.69
C SER A 343 43.70 -6.57 12.67
N VAL A 344 43.03 -6.92 11.58
CA VAL A 344 43.66 -7.61 10.44
C VAL A 344 44.58 -6.63 9.70
N ASP A 345 45.84 -7.01 9.50
CA ASP A 345 46.83 -6.23 8.75
C ASP A 345 46.45 -6.16 7.25
N TYR A 346 45.97 -4.99 6.82
CA TYR A 346 45.44 -4.72 5.47
C TYR A 346 46.52 -4.60 4.37
N SER A 347 47.80 -4.75 4.68
CA SER A 347 48.89 -4.50 3.74
C SER A 347 49.15 -5.65 2.73
N ARG A 348 48.53 -6.83 2.90
CA ARG A 348 48.84 -8.04 2.12
C ARG A 348 47.67 -8.69 1.35
N LEU A 349 46.49 -8.07 1.31
CA LEU A 349 45.33 -8.62 0.59
C LEU A 349 45.09 -7.88 -0.73
N ASP A 350 45.55 -8.50 -1.82
CA ASP A 350 45.13 -8.17 -3.18
C ASP A 350 43.61 -7.95 -3.22
N ARG A 351 43.15 -6.74 -3.61
CA ARG A 351 41.79 -6.27 -3.98
C ARG A 351 40.58 -7.20 -3.73
N LYS A 352 40.49 -7.87 -2.58
CA LYS A 352 39.44 -8.84 -2.25
C LYS A 352 38.47 -8.22 -1.26
N ILE A 353 37.19 -8.45 -1.49
CA ILE A 353 36.09 -7.90 -0.67
C ILE A 353 36.07 -8.67 0.66
N LEU A 354 36.39 -7.97 1.76
CA LEU A 354 36.52 -8.54 3.10
C LEU A 354 35.26 -8.39 3.97
N ARG A 355 34.21 -7.71 3.47
CA ARG A 355 32.97 -7.46 4.21
C ARG A 355 31.77 -7.89 3.37
N ARG A 356 30.78 -8.49 4.03
CA ARG A 356 29.46 -8.73 3.43
C ARG A 356 28.74 -7.40 3.25
N PHE A 357 28.23 -7.15 2.06
CA PHE A 357 27.38 -5.99 1.80
C PHE A 357 26.26 -6.36 0.82
N MET A 358 25.14 -5.65 0.96
CA MET A 358 24.00 -5.78 0.05
C MET A 358 24.33 -5.10 -1.28
N VAL A 359 24.29 -5.85 -2.37
CA VAL A 359 24.23 -5.29 -3.72
C VAL A 359 22.76 -5.05 -4.04
N ARG A 360 22.40 -3.77 -4.24
CA ARG A 360 21.02 -3.38 -4.54
C ARG A 360 20.55 -4.00 -5.86
N GLY A 361 19.28 -4.38 -5.88
CA GLY A 361 18.59 -4.76 -7.10
C GLY A 361 18.38 -3.54 -7.98
N HIS A 362 18.15 -3.78 -9.26
CA HIS A 362 17.80 -2.73 -10.21
C HIS A 362 17.03 -3.31 -11.39
N TRP A 363 16.41 -2.41 -12.13
CA TRP A 363 15.70 -2.75 -13.35
C TRP A 363 16.58 -2.53 -14.57
N ARG A 364 16.45 -3.38 -15.59
CA ARG A 364 17.21 -3.26 -16.82
C ARG A 364 16.32 -3.54 -18.02
N ASN A 365 16.34 -2.63 -19.00
CA ASN A 365 15.79 -2.88 -20.32
C ASN A 365 16.75 -3.74 -21.14
N GLN A 366 16.44 -5.03 -21.24
CA GLN A 366 17.24 -6.02 -21.96
C GLN A 366 16.71 -6.14 -23.39
N ARG A 367 17.57 -5.83 -24.37
CA ARG A 367 17.26 -6.09 -25.79
C ARG A 367 17.18 -7.60 -26.04
N TYR A 368 16.21 -8.02 -26.85
CA TYR A 368 16.00 -9.40 -27.28
C TYR A 368 15.36 -9.43 -28.69
N GLY A 369 15.06 -10.63 -29.19
CA GLY A 369 14.43 -10.82 -30.50
C GLY A 369 15.43 -10.76 -31.66
N SER A 370 14.92 -10.91 -32.88
CA SER A 370 15.74 -10.89 -34.10
C SER A 370 16.31 -9.48 -34.30
N GLY A 371 17.64 -9.37 -34.41
CA GLY A 371 18.31 -8.07 -34.59
C GLY A 371 18.29 -7.16 -33.34
N LEU A 372 17.89 -7.66 -32.17
CA LEU A 372 17.86 -6.90 -30.90
C LEU A 372 16.99 -5.64 -30.96
N THR A 373 15.91 -5.68 -31.74
CA THR A 373 14.97 -4.57 -31.93
C THR A 373 13.92 -4.48 -30.83
N GLU A 374 13.65 -5.58 -30.12
CA GLU A 374 12.70 -5.63 -29.01
C GLU A 374 13.40 -5.42 -27.66
N THR A 375 12.68 -4.87 -26.69
CA THR A 375 13.18 -4.69 -25.32
C THR A 375 12.21 -5.27 -24.31
N LYS A 376 12.73 -5.93 -23.28
CA LYS A 376 11.95 -6.36 -22.12
C LYS A 376 12.56 -5.82 -20.84
N LEU A 377 11.71 -5.33 -19.96
CA LEU A 377 12.11 -4.93 -18.63
C LEU A 377 12.37 -6.19 -17.77
N ILE A 378 13.59 -6.33 -17.28
CA ILE A 378 13.97 -7.43 -16.38
C ILE A 378 14.38 -6.86 -15.02
N TRP A 379 13.96 -7.57 -13.97
CA TRP A 379 14.43 -7.32 -12.61
C TRP A 379 15.73 -8.07 -12.36
N ILE A 380 16.75 -7.34 -11.92
CA ILE A 380 17.98 -7.90 -11.40
C ILE A 380 17.86 -7.85 -9.88
N LYS A 381 17.65 -9.03 -9.28
CA LYS A 381 17.40 -9.16 -7.84
C LYS A 381 18.61 -8.71 -7.01
N PRO A 382 18.39 -8.10 -5.83
CA PRO A 382 19.46 -7.85 -4.88
C PRO A 382 20.08 -9.15 -4.38
N TYR A 383 21.34 -9.09 -3.97
CA TYR A 383 22.07 -10.22 -3.40
C TYR A 383 23.17 -9.74 -2.45
N ILE A 384 23.61 -10.63 -1.56
CA ILE A 384 24.75 -10.37 -0.68
C ILE A 384 26.03 -10.75 -1.43
N LYS A 385 27.02 -9.85 -1.44
CA LYS A 385 28.37 -10.12 -1.96
C LYS A 385 29.36 -10.24 -0.80
N GLY A 386 30.36 -11.11 -0.94
CA GLY A 386 31.45 -11.27 0.03
C GLY A 386 31.47 -12.59 0.82
N ASP A 387 30.70 -13.60 0.42
CA ASP A 387 30.65 -14.90 1.11
C ASP A 387 31.93 -15.75 0.98
N GLU A 388 32.76 -15.52 -0.03
CA GLU A 388 33.90 -16.39 -0.36
C GLU A 388 35.04 -16.42 0.70
N LEU A 389 35.14 -15.44 1.61
CA LEU A 389 36.15 -15.41 2.68
C LEU A 389 35.58 -15.10 4.08
N ALA A 390 34.33 -14.62 4.20
CA ALA A 390 33.71 -14.28 5.49
C ALA A 390 33.53 -15.51 6.40
N GLU A 391 33.41 -16.72 5.83
CA GLU A 391 33.38 -17.97 6.60
C GLU A 391 34.74 -18.37 7.19
N VAL A 392 35.86 -17.91 6.61
CA VAL A 392 37.22 -18.23 7.07
C VAL A 392 37.65 -17.30 8.21
N ILE A 393 37.22 -16.04 8.17
CA ILE A 393 37.56 -15.02 9.19
C ILE A 393 36.77 -15.23 10.50
N ASN A 394 35.59 -15.88 10.43
CA ASN A 394 34.69 -16.07 11.58
C ASN A 394 34.86 -17.42 12.31
N LYS A 395 35.97 -18.14 12.14
CA LYS A 395 36.25 -19.31 12.98
C LYS A 395 36.90 -18.87 14.29
N PRO A 396 36.28 -19.12 15.47
CA PRO A 396 36.97 -18.91 16.73
C PRO A 396 38.15 -19.87 16.80
N TYR A 397 39.37 -19.34 16.95
CA TYR A 397 40.55 -20.14 17.23
C TYR A 397 40.41 -20.72 18.63
N VAL A 398 40.18 -22.03 18.72
CA VAL A 398 40.32 -22.77 19.99
C VAL A 398 41.81 -22.98 20.21
N ILE A 399 42.40 -22.20 21.11
CA ILE A 399 43.73 -22.50 21.66
C ILE A 399 43.56 -23.73 22.54
N LYS A 400 44.19 -24.84 22.16
CA LYS A 400 44.39 -25.97 23.08
C LYS A 400 45.55 -25.62 23.99
N GLU A 401 45.30 -25.58 25.29
CA GLU A 401 46.34 -25.59 26.33
C GLU A 401 47.17 -26.88 26.30
#